data_AF-A0A7H8PJE2-F1
#
_entry.id   AF-A0A7H8PJE2-F1
#
_cell.length_a   1.000
_cell.length_b   1.000
_cell.length_c   1.000
_cell.angle_alpha   90.00
_cell.angle_beta   90.00
_cell.angle_gamma   90.00
#
_symmetry.space_group_name_H-M   'P 1'
#
loop_
_entity.id
_entity.type
_entity.pdbx_description
1 polymer ?
#
loop_
_entity_poly.entity_id
_entity_poly.type
_entity_poly.pdbx_seq_one_letter_code
_entity_poly.pdbx_strand_id
1 'polypeptide(L)'
;MSKVLFVLICIGCISCKSPGIAQEKDVKKEKPATTVKKPQYMGEEEAINPGTLLFTAELISLSENKKANACAQKNTTVAVVRVITLIGAGAGVTRVVNPGEEIALGVSAAFYKTNKGDTSRNKLKIQVLEEICFTNNQPGYKVLRIE
;
A
#
# COMPACT_ATOMS: atom_id res chain seq x y z
N MET A 1 58.09 23.52 -13.62
CA MET A 1 57.70 23.23 -12.22
C MET A 1 56.26 22.67 -12.09
N SER A 2 55.66 22.10 -13.15
CA SER A 2 54.27 21.60 -13.14
C SER A 2 54.14 20.06 -13.19
N LYS A 3 55.23 19.33 -13.48
CA LYS A 3 55.21 17.86 -13.62
C LYS A 3 55.45 17.11 -12.29
N VAL A 4 56.08 17.77 -11.32
CA VAL A 4 56.37 17.19 -10.00
C VAL A 4 55.12 17.13 -9.11
N LEU A 5 54.18 18.06 -9.32
CA LEU A 5 52.94 18.13 -8.56
C LEU A 5 51.99 16.96 -8.87
N PHE A 6 52.02 16.44 -10.10
CA PHE A 6 51.15 15.34 -10.53
C PHE A 6 51.58 13.98 -9.94
N VAL A 7 52.88 13.79 -9.72
CA VAL A 7 53.42 12.54 -9.14
C VAL A 7 53.10 12.45 -7.64
N LEU A 8 53.09 13.57 -6.93
CA LEU A 8 52.72 13.62 -5.50
C LEU A 8 51.22 13.31 -5.28
N ILE A 9 50.35 13.69 -6.21
CA ILE A 9 48.91 13.40 -6.12
C ILE A 9 48.62 11.90 -6.33
N CYS A 10 49.33 11.24 -7.25
CA CYS A 10 49.13 9.80 -7.50
C CYS A 10 49.56 8.91 -6.33
N ILE A 11 50.52 9.34 -5.49
CA ILE A 11 51.00 8.57 -4.33
C ILE A 11 49.99 8.64 -3.16
N GLY A 12 49.19 9.71 -3.06
CA GLY A 12 48.14 9.85 -2.04
C GLY A 12 46.95 8.90 -2.23
N CYS A 13 46.66 8.49 -3.46
CA CYS A 13 45.47 7.70 -3.78
C CYS A 13 45.57 6.19 -3.49
N ILE A 14 46.74 5.68 -3.09
CA ILE A 14 46.95 4.23 -2.83
C ILE A 14 46.75 3.87 -1.34
N SER A 15 46.47 4.85 -0.47
CA SER A 15 46.29 4.61 0.98
C SER A 15 44.88 4.21 1.41
N CYS A 16 43.92 4.04 0.49
CA CYS A 16 42.64 3.40 0.82
C CYS A 16 42.78 1.87 0.81
N LYS A 17 43.59 1.35 1.73
CA LYS A 17 43.56 -0.05 2.12
C LYS A 17 42.19 -0.32 2.74
N SER A 18 41.46 -1.22 2.10
CA SER A 18 40.17 -1.79 2.42
C SER A 18 39.90 -1.88 3.95
N PRO A 19 38.68 -1.53 4.42
CA PRO A 19 38.27 -1.93 5.76
C PRO A 19 38.33 -3.46 5.80
N GLY A 20 39.27 -3.96 6.59
CA GLY A 20 39.42 -5.38 6.84
C GLY A 20 38.08 -5.92 7.32
N ILE A 21 37.59 -6.94 6.63
CA ILE A 21 36.47 -7.74 7.11
C ILE A 21 36.94 -8.35 8.43
N ALA A 22 36.54 -7.73 9.53
CA ALA A 22 36.64 -8.32 10.85
C ALA A 22 35.67 -9.51 10.85
N GLN A 23 36.15 -10.66 10.39
CA GLN A 23 35.58 -11.93 10.83
C GLN A 23 35.81 -11.97 12.34
N GLU A 24 34.75 -11.67 13.08
CA GLU A 24 34.67 -11.93 14.51
C GLU A 24 35.14 -13.36 14.74
N LYS A 25 36.31 -13.50 15.37
CA LYS A 25 36.80 -14.78 15.87
C LYS A 25 35.69 -15.38 16.71
N ASP A 26 35.32 -16.61 16.34
CA ASP A 26 34.45 -17.51 17.09
C ASP A 26 34.79 -17.51 18.58
N VAL A 27 34.11 -16.66 19.35
CA VAL A 27 33.86 -16.96 20.75
C VAL A 27 32.61 -17.80 20.74
N LYS A 28 32.79 -19.12 20.81
CA LYS A 28 31.75 -20.09 21.18
C LYS A 28 31.09 -19.62 22.48
N LYS A 29 30.06 -18.79 22.37
CA LYS A 29 28.97 -18.76 23.32
C LYS A 29 27.95 -19.74 22.78
N GLU A 30 27.87 -20.91 23.41
CA GLU A 30 26.72 -21.80 23.25
C GLU A 30 25.45 -20.96 23.39
N LYS A 31 24.81 -20.66 22.26
CA LYS A 31 23.44 -20.17 22.28
C LYS A 31 22.60 -21.35 22.79
N PRO A 32 21.71 -21.17 23.78
CA PRO A 32 20.71 -22.19 24.06
C PRO A 32 20.01 -22.48 22.74
N ALA A 33 19.83 -23.77 22.43
CA ALA A 33 19.10 -24.19 21.24
C ALA A 33 17.68 -23.62 21.33
N THR A 34 17.49 -22.40 20.85
CA THR A 34 16.18 -21.83 20.61
C THR A 34 15.59 -22.73 19.54
N THR A 35 14.74 -23.66 19.97
CA THR A 35 13.84 -24.36 19.08
C THR A 35 13.06 -23.26 18.37
N VAL A 36 13.51 -22.89 17.17
CA VAL A 36 12.81 -21.94 16.31
C VAL A 36 11.50 -22.64 16.00
N LYS A 37 10.47 -22.33 16.80
CA LYS A 37 9.10 -22.74 16.49
C LYS A 37 8.82 -22.08 15.14
N LYS A 38 8.63 -22.91 14.11
CA LYS A 38 8.10 -22.43 12.83
C LYS A 38 6.89 -21.56 13.14
N PRO A 39 6.76 -20.37 12.50
CA PRO A 39 5.58 -19.55 12.70
C PRO A 39 4.35 -20.43 12.42
N GLN A 40 3.53 -20.63 13.43
CA GLN A 40 2.22 -21.26 13.26
C GLN A 40 1.37 -20.25 12.50
N TYR A 41 1.10 -20.54 11.23
CA TYR A 41 0.17 -19.79 10.40
C TYR A 41 -1.22 -19.87 11.07
N MET A 42 -1.66 -18.76 11.64
CA MET A 42 -2.95 -18.66 12.34
C MET A 42 -4.04 -18.23 11.37
N GLY A 43 -4.60 -19.23 10.66
CA GLY A 43 -5.86 -19.09 9.91
C GLY A 43 -5.72 -18.92 8.41
N GLU A 44 -6.79 -19.25 7.68
CA GLU A 44 -6.99 -18.88 6.28
C GLU A 44 -7.18 -17.35 6.21
N GLU A 45 -6.11 -16.59 6.07
CA GLU A 45 -6.26 -15.22 5.56
C GLU A 45 -6.83 -15.32 4.14
N GLU A 46 -7.95 -14.64 3.87
CA GLU A 46 -8.44 -14.46 2.51
C GLU A 46 -7.26 -13.98 1.66
N ALA A 47 -6.85 -14.78 0.67
CA ALA A 47 -5.71 -14.43 -0.17
C ALA A 47 -6.03 -13.12 -0.90
N ILE A 48 -5.35 -12.04 -0.52
CA ILE A 48 -5.54 -10.72 -1.13
C ILE A 48 -4.68 -10.63 -2.38
N ASN A 49 -5.31 -10.41 -3.53
CA ASN A 49 -4.61 -10.26 -4.80
C ASN A 49 -3.64 -9.08 -4.76
N PRO A 50 -2.48 -9.16 -5.43
CA PRO A 50 -1.56 -8.03 -5.56
C PRO A 50 -2.25 -6.76 -6.08
N GLY A 51 -1.84 -5.60 -5.55
CA GLY A 51 -2.42 -4.30 -5.89
C GLY A 51 -3.83 -4.06 -5.35
N THR A 52 -4.41 -5.00 -4.60
CA THR A 52 -5.77 -4.84 -4.06
C THR A 52 -5.78 -4.52 -2.56
N LEU A 53 -6.79 -3.79 -2.14
CA LEU A 53 -7.09 -3.49 -0.74
C LEU A 53 -8.45 -4.09 -0.40
N LEU A 54 -8.55 -4.68 0.79
CA LEU A 54 -9.78 -5.20 1.35
C LEU A 54 -10.04 -4.51 2.68
N PHE A 55 -11.18 -3.86 2.83
CA PHE A 55 -11.54 -3.14 4.05
C PHE A 55 -13.03 -3.12 4.29
N THR A 56 -13.40 -2.83 5.54
CA THR A 56 -14.78 -2.48 5.89
C THR A 56 -14.92 -0.96 5.95
N ALA A 57 -16.03 -0.44 5.48
CA ALA A 57 -16.30 1.00 5.45
C ALA A 57 -17.77 1.31 5.72
N GLU A 58 -18.03 2.51 6.20
CA GLU A 58 -19.38 3.05 6.34
C GLU A 58 -19.67 3.98 5.16
N LEU A 59 -20.85 3.84 4.56
CA LEU A 59 -21.30 4.72 3.50
C LEU A 59 -21.68 6.10 4.09
N ILE A 60 -20.98 7.15 3.68
CA ILE A 60 -21.22 8.52 4.16
C ILE A 60 -22.16 9.28 3.20
N SER A 61 -21.90 9.18 1.89
CA SER A 61 -22.73 9.84 0.90
C SER A 61 -22.70 9.15 -0.46
N LEU A 62 -23.76 9.35 -1.23
CA LEU A 62 -23.91 8.90 -2.61
C LEU A 62 -24.28 10.08 -3.50
N SER A 63 -23.56 10.25 -4.60
CA SER A 63 -23.77 11.35 -5.53
C SER A 63 -23.69 10.88 -6.99
N GLU A 64 -24.66 11.29 -7.81
CA GLU A 64 -24.64 11.16 -9.27
C GLU A 64 -23.67 12.19 -9.90
N ASN A 65 -22.47 12.31 -9.34
CA ASN A 65 -21.52 13.27 -9.85
C ASN A 65 -20.77 12.66 -11.04
N LYS A 66 -21.30 12.86 -12.24
CA LYS A 66 -20.68 12.47 -13.52
C LYS A 66 -19.30 13.10 -13.76
N LYS A 67 -18.86 14.02 -12.89
CA LYS A 67 -17.57 14.73 -12.93
C LYS A 67 -16.65 14.39 -11.75
N ALA A 68 -17.04 13.53 -10.82
CA ALA A 68 -16.22 13.29 -9.62
C ALA A 68 -14.99 12.43 -9.95
N ASN A 69 -13.85 12.89 -9.41
CA ASN A 69 -12.48 12.45 -9.69
C ASN A 69 -12.12 11.05 -9.16
N ALA A 70 -13.03 10.08 -9.14
CA ALA A 70 -12.64 8.69 -8.97
C ALA A 70 -12.01 8.20 -10.27
N CYS A 71 -10.67 8.19 -10.34
CA CYS A 71 -9.84 7.64 -11.43
C CYS A 71 -10.57 7.55 -12.79
N ALA A 72 -10.89 8.70 -13.37
CA ALA A 72 -11.33 8.91 -14.76
C ALA A 72 -12.47 8.02 -15.32
N GLN A 73 -13.32 7.39 -14.50
CA GLN A 73 -14.48 6.68 -15.05
C GLN A 73 -15.63 7.65 -15.32
N LYS A 74 -15.66 8.19 -16.54
CA LYS A 74 -16.77 9.03 -17.04
C LYS A 74 -18.11 8.32 -16.79
N ASN A 75 -19.07 9.03 -16.20
CA ASN A 75 -20.43 8.56 -15.88
C ASN A 75 -20.54 7.52 -14.75
N THR A 76 -19.57 7.43 -13.84
CA THR A 76 -19.76 6.66 -12.60
C THR A 76 -20.46 7.50 -11.54
N THR A 77 -21.30 6.84 -10.76
CA THR A 77 -21.80 7.41 -9.51
C THR A 77 -20.68 7.33 -8.48
N VAL A 78 -20.59 8.31 -7.58
CA VAL A 78 -19.55 8.32 -6.55
C VAL A 78 -20.15 8.06 -5.19
N ALA A 79 -19.58 7.09 -4.49
CA ALA A 79 -19.82 6.82 -3.09
C ALA A 79 -18.64 7.37 -2.29
N VAL A 80 -18.91 8.22 -1.30
CA VAL A 80 -17.91 8.57 -0.28
C VAL A 80 -18.12 7.63 0.88
N VAL A 81 -17.07 6.89 1.22
CA VAL A 81 -17.08 5.92 2.31
C VAL A 81 -16.01 6.29 3.34
N ARG A 82 -16.28 6.03 4.61
CA ARG A 82 -15.31 6.16 5.70
C ARG A 82 -14.79 4.78 6.07
N VAL A 83 -13.49 4.57 5.98
CA VAL A 83 -12.86 3.29 6.32
C VAL A 83 -13.04 3.03 7.81
N ILE A 84 -13.59 1.87 8.18
CA ILE A 84 -13.73 1.43 9.57
C ILE A 84 -12.53 0.56 9.94
N THR A 85 -12.19 -0.41 9.11
CA THR A 85 -11.10 -1.35 9.38
C THR A 85 -10.49 -1.85 8.07
N LEU A 86 -9.17 -1.75 7.96
CA LEU A 86 -8.43 -2.43 6.91
C LEU A 86 -8.32 -3.92 7.26
N ILE A 87 -8.85 -4.79 6.39
CA ILE A 87 -8.72 -6.24 6.53
C ILE A 87 -7.35 -6.68 6.03
N GLY A 88 -6.91 -6.12 4.89
CA GLY A 88 -5.55 -6.28 4.43
C GLY A 88 -5.25 -5.60 3.10
N ALA A 89 -3.98 -5.67 2.72
CA ALA A 89 -3.45 -5.11 1.50
C ALA A 89 -2.61 -6.16 0.77
N GLY A 90 -2.84 -6.31 -0.53
CA GLY A 90 -2.03 -7.14 -1.39
C GLY A 90 -0.66 -6.53 -1.63
N ALA A 91 0.30 -7.36 -2.04
CA ALA A 91 1.63 -6.90 -2.42
C ALA A 91 1.56 -5.83 -3.52
N GLY A 92 2.43 -4.82 -3.46
CA GLY A 92 2.53 -3.78 -4.47
C GLY A 92 1.53 -2.63 -4.35
N VAL A 93 0.65 -2.65 -3.35
CA VAL A 93 -0.12 -1.45 -2.98
C VAL A 93 0.84 -0.38 -2.44
N THR A 94 0.77 0.81 -3.01
CA THR A 94 1.65 1.95 -2.72
C THR A 94 1.06 2.88 -1.67
N ARG A 95 -0.27 3.01 -1.60
CA ARG A 95 -0.99 3.77 -0.59
C ARG A 95 -2.03 2.91 0.11
N VAL A 96 -1.67 2.51 1.33
CA VAL A 96 -2.59 1.84 2.26
C VAL A 96 -3.56 2.87 2.85
N VAL A 97 -4.82 2.48 2.95
CA VAL A 97 -5.90 3.29 3.53
C VAL A 97 -6.00 3.07 5.02
N ASN A 98 -6.18 4.14 5.80
CA ASN A 98 -6.23 4.05 7.26
C ASN A 98 -7.67 4.10 7.79
N PRO A 99 -7.95 3.48 8.95
CA PRO A 99 -9.21 3.68 9.66
C PRO A 99 -9.50 5.17 9.90
N GLY A 100 -10.75 5.58 9.65
CA GLY A 100 -11.21 6.97 9.72
C GLY A 100 -11.03 7.77 8.44
N GLU A 101 -10.25 7.29 7.47
CA GLU A 101 -10.03 7.96 6.19
C GLU A 101 -11.29 7.94 5.33
N GLU A 102 -11.61 9.06 4.68
CA GLU A 102 -12.72 9.16 3.73
C GLU A 102 -12.21 9.01 2.30
N ILE A 103 -12.85 8.12 1.55
CA ILE A 103 -12.43 7.75 0.21
C ILE A 103 -13.62 7.86 -0.74
N ALA A 104 -13.40 8.53 -1.86
CA ALA A 104 -14.36 8.57 -2.95
C ALA A 104 -14.13 7.38 -3.89
N LEU A 105 -15.16 6.56 -4.05
CA LEU A 105 -15.16 5.36 -4.89
C LEU A 105 -16.18 5.51 -6.02
N GLY A 106 -15.77 5.14 -7.24
CA GLY A 106 -16.70 4.97 -8.35
C GLY A 106 -17.52 3.69 -8.15
N VAL A 107 -18.85 3.80 -8.11
CA VAL A 107 -19.77 2.68 -7.91
C VAL A 107 -20.70 2.51 -9.11
N SER A 108 -21.25 1.30 -9.25
CA SER A 108 -22.19 0.99 -10.32
C SER A 108 -23.53 1.71 -10.11
N ALA A 109 -24.24 1.99 -11.22
CA ALA A 109 -25.59 2.56 -11.15
C ALA A 109 -26.58 1.66 -10.38
N ALA A 110 -26.36 0.33 -10.40
CA ALA A 110 -27.16 -0.62 -9.64
C ALA A 110 -26.95 -0.44 -8.12
N PHE A 111 -25.70 -0.38 -7.67
CA PHE A 111 -25.36 -0.12 -6.27
C PHE A 111 -25.97 1.20 -5.79
N TYR A 112 -25.87 2.24 -6.61
CA TYR A 112 -26.49 3.52 -6.32
C TYR A 112 -28.00 3.42 -6.15
N LYS A 113 -28.73 2.81 -7.10
CA LYS A 113 -30.19 2.68 -7.02
C LYS A 113 -30.63 1.92 -5.77
N THR A 114 -29.93 0.85 -5.41
CA THR A 114 -30.25 0.03 -4.22
C THR A 114 -30.04 0.79 -2.92
N ASN A 115 -29.01 1.64 -2.86
CA ASN A 115 -28.62 2.35 -1.63
C ASN A 115 -29.04 3.83 -1.64
N LYS A 116 -29.81 4.28 -2.65
CA LYS A 116 -30.27 5.66 -2.76
C LYS A 116 -31.31 5.93 -1.68
N GLY A 117 -30.95 6.76 -0.70
CA GLY A 117 -31.83 7.15 0.40
C GLY A 117 -31.57 6.44 1.73
N ASP A 118 -30.68 5.43 1.75
CA ASP A 118 -30.22 4.78 2.98
C ASP A 118 -28.72 5.03 3.14
N THR A 119 -28.39 6.16 3.76
CA THR A 119 -27.00 6.52 4.14
C THR A 119 -26.68 6.11 5.57
N SER A 120 -27.64 5.55 6.31
CA SER A 120 -27.49 5.29 7.73
C SER A 120 -27.31 3.79 7.96
N ARG A 121 -26.05 3.38 8.19
CA ARG A 121 -25.59 2.12 8.82
C ARG A 121 -25.20 0.94 7.92
N ASN A 122 -25.02 1.12 6.61
CA ASN A 122 -24.44 0.05 5.80
C ASN A 122 -22.93 0.00 6.02
N LYS A 123 -22.51 -0.91 6.91
CA LYS A 123 -21.14 -1.41 6.94
C LYS A 123 -20.95 -2.27 5.68
N LEU A 124 -20.09 -1.80 4.80
CA LEU A 124 -19.79 -2.44 3.53
C LEU A 124 -18.43 -3.13 3.63
N LYS A 125 -18.30 -4.35 3.11
CA LYS A 125 -17.00 -4.97 2.84
C LYS A 125 -16.64 -4.62 1.39
N ILE A 126 -15.56 -3.87 1.22
CA ILE A 126 -15.15 -3.30 -0.07
C ILE A 126 -13.79 -3.84 -0.45
N GLN A 127 -13.71 -4.38 -1.67
CA GLN A 127 -12.47 -4.74 -2.33
C GLN A 127 -12.20 -3.77 -3.48
N VAL A 128 -11.04 -3.14 -3.47
CA VAL A 128 -10.61 -2.20 -4.51
C VAL A 128 -9.26 -2.59 -5.09
N LEU A 129 -9.02 -2.24 -6.34
CA LEU A 129 -7.72 -2.25 -7.00
C LEU A 129 -7.14 -0.83 -6.96
N GLU A 130 -5.91 -0.68 -6.48
CA GLU A 130 -5.18 0.57 -6.58
C GLU A 130 -4.77 0.79 -8.05
N GLU A 131 -5.18 1.92 -8.62
CA GLU A 131 -4.81 2.36 -9.96
C GLU A 131 -4.27 3.79 -9.89
N ILE A 132 -3.32 4.15 -10.76
CA ILE A 132 -2.81 5.51 -10.82
C ILE A 132 -3.77 6.36 -11.65
N CYS A 133 -4.33 7.42 -11.05
CA CYS A 133 -5.18 8.34 -11.80
C CYS A 133 -4.30 9.29 -12.63
N PHE A 134 -4.31 9.14 -13.96
CA PHE A 134 -3.53 9.96 -14.89
C PHE A 134 -3.75 11.47 -14.76
N THR A 135 -4.91 11.89 -14.27
CA THR A 135 -5.27 13.32 -14.16
C THR A 135 -4.48 14.06 -13.08
N ASN A 136 -4.17 13.40 -11.96
CA ASN A 136 -3.52 14.04 -10.80
C ASN A 136 -2.27 13.30 -10.29
N ASN A 137 -1.85 12.22 -10.97
CA ASN A 137 -0.78 11.31 -10.53
C ASN A 137 -0.94 10.84 -9.08
N GLN A 138 -2.18 10.74 -8.62
CA GLN A 138 -2.54 10.25 -7.29
C GLN A 138 -3.10 8.83 -7.42
N PRO A 139 -2.85 7.96 -6.43
CA PRO A 139 -3.49 6.65 -6.37
C PRO A 139 -5.00 6.84 -6.18
N GLY A 140 -5.76 6.25 -7.07
CA GLY A 140 -7.20 6.07 -6.93
C GLY A 140 -7.55 4.60 -6.85
N TYR A 141 -8.83 4.35 -6.65
CA TYR A 141 -9.31 3.02 -6.31
C TYR A 141 -10.45 2.64 -7.26
N LYS A 142 -10.24 1.53 -7.98
CA LYS A 142 -11.27 0.90 -8.78
C LYS A 142 -11.96 -0.16 -7.96
N VAL A 143 -13.27 -0.02 -7.78
CA VAL A 143 -14.07 -1.00 -7.05
C VAL A 143 -14.13 -2.32 -7.83
N LEU A 144 -13.74 -3.41 -7.17
CA LEU A 144 -13.87 -4.77 -7.70
C LEU A 144 -15.12 -5.46 -7.15
N ARG A 145 -15.37 -5.32 -5.85
CA ARG A 145 -16.49 -5.95 -5.14
C ARG A 145 -16.95 -5.07 -3.98
N ILE A 146 -18.26 -5.00 -3.78
CA ILE A 146 -18.90 -4.38 -2.61
C ILE A 146 -19.96 -5.36 -2.10
N GLU A 147 -19.91 -5.64 -0.80
CA GLU A 147 -20.87 -6.47 -0.07
C GLU A 147 -21.45 -5.72 1.12
#